data_AF-A0A497BJV6-F1
#
_entry.id   AF-A0A497BJV6-F1
#
_cell.length_a   1.000
_cell.length_b   1.000
_cell.length_c   1.000
_cell.angle_alpha   90.00
_cell.angle_beta   90.00
_cell.angle_gamma   90.00
#
_symmetry.space_group_name_H-M   'P 1'
#
loop_
_entity.id
_entity.type
_entity.pdbx_description
1 polymer ?
#
loop_
_entity_poly.entity_id
_entity_poly.type
_entity_poly.pdbx_seq_one_letter_code
_entity_poly.pdbx_strand_id
1 'polypeptide(L)'
;PQANHLLVYNAEAELSPLAANPQNLIDEVNRQGGFCYLAHPFERGSPIGPDLKAIPWSDWDVTGYTGIEIWNYMSEFKSLLRSKLAAVYYAHFPARGISGPFRATLRQWDQLLSQGKRVAAIGGADAHGNTYSMGPISRQLFPYEYLFRCVNTHILTARPLNGQLEHDKPLVYGALRAGHAWVGYDLPASTAGFRFRAHSGANRALMGDELVRTGAAIFEVQTPHRADIRLLLNGRVLVRTKGKHLKHTTADAGVYRVEVYLNYRLNRRGWIFSNPIYVT
;
A
#
# COMPACT_ATOMS: atom_id res chain seq x y z
N PRO A 1 2.17 -15.01 15.33
CA PRO A 1 0.75 -15.44 15.49
C PRO A 1 0.26 -16.13 14.20
N GLN A 2 -0.76 -16.99 14.27
CA GLN A 2 -1.30 -17.71 13.09
C GLN A 2 -2.21 -16.84 12.19
N ALA A 3 -2.51 -15.61 12.61
CA ALA A 3 -3.28 -14.57 11.91
C ALA A 3 -2.91 -13.20 12.51
N ASN A 4 -3.51 -12.09 12.04
CA ASN A 4 -3.34 -10.74 12.60
C ASN A 4 -1.89 -10.25 12.68
N HIS A 5 -1.20 -10.23 11.54
CA HIS A 5 0.19 -9.76 11.48
C HIS A 5 0.24 -8.24 11.51
N LEU A 6 1.15 -7.70 12.31
CA LEU A 6 1.31 -6.27 12.54
C LEU A 6 2.74 -5.85 12.20
N LEU A 7 2.88 -4.82 11.38
CA LEU A 7 4.16 -4.18 11.12
C LEU A 7 4.35 -3.04 12.14
N VAL A 8 5.39 -3.14 12.96
CA VAL A 8 5.69 -2.17 14.01
C VAL A 8 6.92 -1.35 13.62
N TYR A 9 6.82 -0.03 13.74
CA TYR A 9 7.89 0.91 13.42
C TYR A 9 8.16 1.84 14.60
N ASN A 10 9.42 2.24 14.77
CA ASN A 10 9.87 3.22 15.75
C ASN A 10 9.51 2.92 17.22
N ALA A 11 9.29 1.65 17.57
CA ALA A 11 9.08 1.24 18.97
C ALA A 11 10.39 1.13 19.76
N GLU A 12 11.52 0.86 19.07
CA GLU A 12 12.85 0.67 19.68
C GLU A 12 12.91 -0.47 20.73
N ALA A 13 11.91 -1.37 20.75
CA ALA A 13 11.85 -2.54 21.62
C ALA A 13 11.18 -3.73 20.94
N GLU A 14 11.48 -4.93 21.44
CA GLU A 14 10.84 -6.18 21.02
C GLU A 14 9.42 -6.29 21.64
N LEU A 15 8.41 -6.41 20.79
CA LEU A 15 7.00 -6.42 21.19
C LEU A 15 6.24 -7.69 20.79
N SER A 16 6.89 -8.65 20.12
CA SER A 16 6.27 -9.92 19.75
C SER A 16 5.65 -10.72 20.91
N PRO A 17 6.11 -10.63 22.18
CA PRO A 17 5.42 -11.28 23.29
C PRO A 17 3.98 -10.81 23.49
N LEU A 18 3.63 -9.60 23.02
CA LEU A 18 2.27 -9.05 23.11
C LEU A 18 1.37 -9.46 21.93
N ALA A 19 1.91 -10.15 20.93
CA ALA A 19 1.21 -10.45 19.67
C ALA A 19 -0.02 -11.38 19.82
N ALA A 20 -0.23 -11.97 21.00
CA ALA A 20 -1.43 -12.74 21.31
C ALA A 20 -2.68 -11.85 21.48
N ASN A 21 -2.51 -10.57 21.79
CA ASN A 21 -3.60 -9.60 21.92
C ASN A 21 -3.29 -8.36 21.05
N PRO A 22 -3.85 -8.26 19.83
CA PRO A 22 -3.54 -7.17 18.91
C PRO A 22 -3.81 -5.77 19.44
N GLN A 23 -4.88 -5.57 20.24
CA GLN A 23 -5.15 -4.25 20.82
C GLN A 23 -4.07 -3.86 21.82
N ASN A 24 -3.70 -4.77 22.74
CA ASN A 24 -2.63 -4.51 23.71
C ASN A 24 -1.28 -4.24 23.02
N LEU A 25 -0.97 -4.98 21.94
CA LEU A 25 0.21 -4.71 21.14
C LEU A 25 0.17 -3.31 20.51
N ILE A 26 -0.94 -2.91 19.89
CA ILE A 26 -1.09 -1.58 19.27
C ILE A 26 -0.95 -0.47 20.32
N ASP A 27 -1.58 -0.64 21.48
CA ASP A 27 -1.51 0.33 22.58
C ASP A 27 -0.07 0.50 23.09
N GLU A 28 0.66 -0.60 23.26
CA GLU A 28 2.06 -0.56 23.67
C GLU A 28 2.97 0.09 22.61
N VAL A 29 2.75 -0.22 21.33
CA VAL A 29 3.47 0.44 20.21
C VAL A 29 3.29 1.95 20.29
N ASN A 30 2.05 2.42 20.48
CA ASN A 30 1.75 3.84 20.60
C ASN A 30 2.37 4.46 21.87
N ARG A 31 2.33 3.74 23.00
CA ARG A 31 2.93 4.17 24.27
C ARG A 31 4.43 4.39 24.15
N GLN A 32 5.13 3.58 23.35
CA GLN A 32 6.56 3.72 23.07
C GLN A 32 6.88 4.77 22.01
N GLY A 33 5.90 5.53 21.52
CA GLY A 33 6.10 6.51 20.45
C GLY A 33 6.34 5.87 19.08
N GLY A 34 6.01 4.59 18.93
CA GLY A 34 6.00 3.85 17.68
C GLY A 34 4.70 4.07 16.89
N PHE A 35 4.55 3.33 15.81
CA PHE A 35 3.33 3.29 15.00
C PHE A 35 3.26 1.96 14.25
N CYS A 36 2.07 1.60 13.77
CA CYS A 36 1.88 0.29 13.18
C CYS A 36 0.89 0.24 12.01
N TYR A 37 1.06 -0.78 11.17
CA TYR A 37 0.18 -1.11 10.05
C TYR A 37 -0.30 -2.55 10.15
N LEU A 38 -1.57 -2.76 9.80
CA LEU A 38 -2.13 -4.10 9.65
C LEU A 38 -1.55 -4.74 8.38
N ALA A 39 -0.76 -5.81 8.52
CA ALA A 39 -0.09 -6.46 7.40
C ALA A 39 -1.08 -7.33 6.61
N HIS A 40 -0.97 -7.30 5.28
CA HIS A 40 -1.71 -8.12 4.31
C HIS A 40 -3.10 -8.61 4.81
N PRO A 41 -4.03 -7.68 5.13
CA PRO A 41 -5.21 -7.98 5.94
C PRO A 41 -6.19 -8.93 5.24
N PHE A 42 -6.20 -8.92 3.90
CA PHE A 42 -6.81 -9.98 3.12
C PHE A 42 -5.73 -10.77 2.40
N GLU A 43 -5.65 -12.05 2.72
CA GLU A 43 -4.79 -13.00 2.04
C GLU A 43 -5.62 -14.19 1.54
N ARG A 44 -5.19 -14.78 0.43
CA ARG A 44 -5.78 -16.00 -0.10
C ARG A 44 -4.71 -17.08 -0.11
N GLY A 45 -5.00 -18.18 0.58
CA GLY A 45 -4.11 -19.31 0.61
C GLY A 45 -4.11 -20.07 -0.72
N SER A 46 -3.22 -21.05 -0.82
CA SER A 46 -3.10 -21.95 -1.96
C SER A 46 -3.36 -23.40 -1.56
N PRO A 47 -4.06 -24.20 -2.41
CA PRO A 47 -4.30 -25.61 -2.14
C PRO A 47 -3.07 -26.51 -2.37
N ILE A 48 -1.94 -25.98 -2.88
CA ILE A 48 -0.81 -26.82 -3.29
C ILE A 48 0.12 -27.23 -2.14
N GLY A 49 -0.04 -26.64 -0.95
CA GLY A 49 0.77 -26.98 0.22
C GLY A 49 0.32 -26.27 1.50
N PRO A 50 0.55 -26.89 2.68
CA PRO A 50 0.12 -26.36 3.98
C PRO A 50 0.83 -25.06 4.37
N ASP A 51 2.05 -24.82 3.87
CA ASP A 51 2.85 -23.62 4.16
C ASP A 51 2.33 -22.37 3.43
N LEU A 52 1.34 -22.54 2.54
CA LEU A 52 0.72 -21.47 1.78
C LEU A 52 -0.71 -21.17 2.26
N LYS A 53 -1.01 -21.52 3.52
CA LYS A 53 -2.26 -21.12 4.19
C LYS A 53 -2.32 -19.60 4.31
N ALA A 54 -3.54 -19.07 4.24
CA ALA A 54 -3.78 -17.65 4.47
C ALA A 54 -3.62 -17.32 5.95
N ILE A 55 -3.05 -16.16 6.24
CA ILE A 55 -2.90 -15.58 7.57
C ILE A 55 -3.55 -14.17 7.60
N PRO A 56 -4.88 -14.08 7.32
CA PRO A 56 -5.56 -12.80 7.18
C PRO A 56 -5.66 -12.03 8.51
N TRP A 57 -6.06 -10.77 8.42
CA TRP A 57 -6.48 -9.97 9.57
C TRP A 57 -7.97 -10.20 9.88
N SER A 58 -8.28 -10.64 11.08
CA SER A 58 -9.64 -10.88 11.60
C SER A 58 -10.11 -9.81 12.59
N ASP A 59 -9.19 -9.19 13.35
CA ASP A 59 -9.54 -8.40 14.53
C ASP A 59 -9.79 -6.94 14.14
N TRP A 60 -10.88 -6.67 13.41
CA TRP A 60 -11.17 -5.34 12.84
C TRP A 60 -11.65 -4.29 13.85
N ASP A 61 -11.99 -4.71 15.06
CA ASP A 61 -12.43 -3.82 16.14
C ASP A 61 -11.27 -3.09 16.83
N VAL A 62 -10.02 -3.42 16.49
CA VAL A 62 -8.86 -2.72 17.04
C VAL A 62 -8.84 -1.25 16.61
N THR A 63 -8.21 -0.42 17.42
CA THR A 63 -8.04 1.01 17.19
C THR A 63 -6.59 1.45 17.44
N GLY A 64 -6.23 2.65 17.00
CA GLY A 64 -4.90 3.22 17.24
C GLY A 64 -3.81 2.79 16.25
N TYR A 65 -4.13 1.98 15.22
CA TYR A 65 -3.20 1.71 14.13
C TYR A 65 -3.16 2.88 13.13
N THR A 66 -2.01 3.06 12.46
CA THR A 66 -1.78 4.15 11.50
C THR A 66 -2.34 3.83 10.12
N GLY A 67 -2.28 2.56 9.73
CA GLY A 67 -2.67 2.19 8.37
C GLY A 67 -2.82 0.70 8.13
N ILE A 68 -2.99 0.34 6.87
CA ILE A 68 -3.08 -1.04 6.40
C ILE A 68 -2.18 -1.26 5.19
N GLU A 69 -1.67 -2.48 5.03
CA GLU A 69 -0.98 -2.89 3.81
C GLU A 69 -1.99 -3.24 2.72
N ILE A 70 -2.24 -2.32 1.79
CA ILE A 70 -3.24 -2.53 0.74
C ILE A 70 -2.75 -3.53 -0.32
N TRP A 71 -1.44 -3.64 -0.50
CA TRP A 71 -0.83 -4.51 -1.51
C TRP A 71 0.40 -5.21 -0.96
N ASN A 72 0.30 -6.53 -0.85
CA ASN A 72 1.41 -7.39 -0.53
C ASN A 72 1.70 -8.31 -1.74
N TYR A 73 2.91 -8.23 -2.27
CA TYR A 73 3.27 -8.96 -3.49
C TYR A 73 3.18 -10.48 -3.30
N MET A 74 3.68 -11.01 -2.18
CA MET A 74 3.67 -12.45 -1.93
C MET A 74 2.27 -12.96 -1.64
N SER A 75 1.43 -12.22 -0.91
CA SER A 75 0.02 -12.58 -0.71
C SER A 75 -0.75 -12.64 -2.03
N GLU A 76 -0.49 -11.70 -2.96
CA GLU A 76 -1.08 -11.79 -4.30
C GLU A 76 -0.55 -12.99 -5.07
N PHE A 77 0.78 -13.21 -5.05
CA PHE A 77 1.40 -14.35 -5.72
C PHE A 77 0.84 -15.69 -5.25
N LYS A 78 0.76 -15.93 -3.93
CA LYS A 78 0.20 -17.15 -3.34
C LYS A 78 -1.20 -17.43 -3.88
N SER A 79 -2.02 -16.39 -4.06
CA SER A 79 -3.39 -16.51 -4.55
C SER A 79 -3.51 -17.02 -6.01
N LEU A 80 -2.44 -16.91 -6.79
CA LEU A 80 -2.35 -17.40 -8.17
C LEU A 80 -2.08 -18.91 -8.25
N LEU A 81 -1.53 -19.49 -7.18
CA LEU A 81 -1.05 -20.87 -7.15
C LEU A 81 -2.21 -21.85 -6.93
N ARG A 82 -3.14 -21.94 -7.88
CA ARG A 82 -4.37 -22.78 -7.73
C ARG A 82 -4.18 -24.25 -8.06
N SER A 83 -3.09 -24.59 -8.74
CA SER A 83 -2.71 -25.95 -9.11
C SER A 83 -1.20 -26.03 -9.29
N LYS A 84 -0.63 -27.24 -9.34
CA LYS A 84 0.82 -27.43 -9.62
C LYS A 84 1.23 -26.82 -10.96
N LEU A 85 0.39 -26.95 -11.99
CA LEU A 85 0.66 -26.35 -13.31
C LEU A 85 0.65 -24.82 -13.25
N ALA A 86 -0.32 -24.21 -12.56
CA ALA A 86 -0.34 -22.76 -12.36
C ALA A 86 0.88 -22.31 -11.55
N ALA A 87 1.29 -23.09 -10.54
CA ALA A 87 2.47 -22.78 -9.74
C ALA A 87 3.75 -22.77 -10.56
N VAL A 88 3.96 -23.78 -11.42
CA VAL A 88 5.09 -23.81 -12.37
C VAL A 88 5.02 -22.60 -13.31
N TYR A 89 3.86 -22.34 -13.93
CA TYR A 89 3.71 -21.20 -14.84
C TYR A 89 4.05 -19.86 -14.18
N TYR A 90 3.48 -19.56 -13.02
CA TYR A 90 3.70 -18.29 -12.33
C TYR A 90 5.07 -18.21 -11.63
N ALA A 91 5.72 -19.33 -11.31
CA ALA A 91 7.11 -19.35 -10.89
C ALA A 91 8.08 -18.84 -11.99
N HIS A 92 7.75 -19.06 -13.26
CA HIS A 92 8.54 -18.55 -14.39
C HIS A 92 8.04 -17.20 -14.91
N PHE A 93 6.74 -16.92 -14.83
CA PHE A 93 6.12 -15.71 -15.37
C PHE A 93 5.23 -14.97 -14.36
N PRO A 94 5.77 -14.61 -13.18
CA PRO A 94 4.99 -14.05 -12.07
C PRO A 94 4.28 -12.74 -12.42
N ALA A 95 4.98 -11.86 -13.14
CA ALA A 95 4.47 -10.60 -13.70
C ALA A 95 3.25 -10.74 -14.63
N ARG A 96 2.91 -11.95 -15.09
CA ARG A 96 1.68 -12.20 -15.88
C ARG A 96 0.44 -12.39 -14.99
N GLY A 97 0.61 -12.77 -13.72
CA GLY A 97 -0.50 -12.97 -12.79
C GLY A 97 -0.76 -11.76 -11.89
N ILE A 98 0.31 -11.15 -11.37
CA ILE A 98 0.24 -9.97 -10.49
C ILE A 98 -0.49 -8.83 -11.20
N SER A 99 -1.47 -8.24 -10.53
CA SER A 99 -2.52 -7.41 -11.12
C SER A 99 -2.83 -6.16 -10.29
N GLY A 100 -2.72 -6.22 -8.96
CA GLY A 100 -3.09 -5.13 -8.08
C GLY A 100 -3.49 -5.58 -6.67
N PRO A 101 -3.74 -4.61 -5.78
CA PRO A 101 -4.39 -4.85 -4.49
C PRO A 101 -5.66 -5.70 -4.64
N PHE A 102 -5.95 -6.58 -3.68
CA PHE A 102 -7.23 -7.27 -3.68
C PHE A 102 -8.38 -6.27 -3.53
N ARG A 103 -9.45 -6.45 -4.32
CA ARG A 103 -10.64 -5.61 -4.23
C ARG A 103 -11.28 -5.61 -2.83
N ALA A 104 -11.14 -6.72 -2.08
CA ALA A 104 -11.61 -6.80 -0.70
C ALA A 104 -10.85 -5.81 0.19
N THR A 105 -9.52 -5.76 0.07
CA THR A 105 -8.67 -4.80 0.79
C THR A 105 -9.02 -3.36 0.46
N LEU A 106 -9.19 -3.03 -0.83
CA LEU A 106 -9.57 -1.67 -1.23
C LEU A 106 -10.95 -1.27 -0.70
N ARG A 107 -11.95 -2.17 -0.75
CA ARG A 107 -13.28 -1.90 -0.18
C ARG A 107 -13.24 -1.70 1.33
N GLN A 108 -12.48 -2.52 2.04
CA GLN A 108 -12.30 -2.36 3.48
C GLN A 108 -11.63 -1.03 3.80
N TRP A 109 -10.62 -0.64 3.02
CA TRP A 109 -10.00 0.67 3.16
C TRP A 109 -11.00 1.81 2.93
N ASP A 110 -11.76 1.75 1.83
CA ASP A 110 -12.80 2.74 1.53
C ASP A 110 -13.85 2.83 2.64
N GLN A 111 -14.24 1.69 3.23
CA GLN A 111 -15.16 1.64 4.37
C GLN A 111 -14.58 2.34 5.59
N LEU A 112 -13.33 2.06 5.97
CA LEU A 112 -12.67 2.71 7.11
C LEU A 112 -12.59 4.23 6.90
N LEU A 113 -12.22 4.67 5.70
CA LEU A 113 -12.14 6.09 5.35
C LEU A 113 -13.52 6.76 5.42
N SER A 114 -14.59 6.08 4.95
CA SER A 114 -15.96 6.60 5.00
C SER A 114 -16.51 6.76 6.42
N GLN A 115 -15.94 6.02 7.40
CA GLN A 115 -16.25 6.16 8.83
C GLN A 115 -15.49 7.34 9.48
N GLY A 116 -14.75 8.13 8.70
CA GLY A 116 -13.92 9.23 9.20
C GLY A 116 -12.59 8.79 9.79
N LYS A 117 -12.24 7.49 9.71
CA LYS A 117 -10.93 7.02 10.18
C LYS A 117 -9.85 7.48 9.22
N ARG A 118 -8.74 8.00 9.77
CA ARG A 118 -7.54 8.33 9.00
C ARG A 118 -6.64 7.10 8.93
N VAL A 119 -6.76 6.33 7.86
CA VAL A 119 -6.02 5.08 7.67
C VAL A 119 -5.12 5.23 6.45
N ALA A 120 -3.81 5.29 6.67
CA ALA A 120 -2.83 5.29 5.61
C ALA A 120 -2.73 3.91 4.93
N ALA A 121 -2.29 3.89 3.68
CA ALA A 121 -1.97 2.71 2.92
C ALA A 121 -0.46 2.58 2.71
N ILE A 122 0.01 1.35 2.81
CA ILE A 122 1.35 0.93 2.39
C ILE A 122 1.24 -0.31 1.51
N GLY A 123 2.33 -0.64 0.84
CA GLY A 123 2.50 -1.89 0.13
C GLY A 123 3.91 -2.41 0.26
N GLY A 124 4.04 -3.73 0.19
CA GLY A 124 5.27 -4.42 0.50
C GLY A 124 5.54 -5.63 -0.39
N ALA A 125 6.82 -5.97 -0.45
CA ALA A 125 7.31 -7.16 -1.10
C ALA A 125 7.02 -8.43 -0.30
N ASP A 126 7.05 -8.34 1.04
CA ASP A 126 7.02 -9.48 1.97
C ASP A 126 8.05 -10.55 1.57
N ALA A 127 9.29 -10.09 1.44
CA ALA A 127 10.34 -10.83 0.77
C ALA A 127 10.84 -12.00 1.61
N HIS A 128 10.51 -13.20 1.15
CA HIS A 128 11.03 -14.45 1.68
C HIS A 128 11.94 -15.06 0.62
N GLY A 129 13.25 -15.10 0.86
CA GLY A 129 14.24 -15.69 -0.06
C GLY A 129 14.18 -17.23 -0.15
N ASN A 130 12.99 -17.80 0.01
CA ASN A 130 12.75 -19.22 0.20
C ASN A 130 13.04 -20.00 -1.07
N THR A 131 13.68 -21.15 -0.87
CA THR A 131 13.83 -22.17 -1.91
C THR A 131 12.66 -23.13 -1.80
N TYR A 132 11.90 -23.26 -2.88
CA TYR A 132 10.78 -24.19 -2.97
C TYR A 132 11.17 -25.38 -3.83
N SER A 133 10.73 -26.56 -3.40
CA SER A 133 11.00 -27.83 -4.08
C SER A 133 9.69 -28.48 -4.50
N MET A 134 9.64 -28.98 -5.74
CA MET A 134 8.55 -29.80 -6.26
C MET A 134 9.14 -31.03 -6.94
N GLY A 135 9.24 -32.14 -6.18
CA GLY A 135 9.95 -33.33 -6.65
C GLY A 135 11.46 -33.05 -6.83
N PRO A 136 12.08 -33.44 -7.96
CA PRO A 136 13.52 -33.24 -8.19
C PRO A 136 13.89 -31.79 -8.55
N ILE A 137 12.91 -30.91 -8.72
CA ILE A 137 13.14 -29.50 -9.09
C ILE A 137 13.15 -28.68 -7.81
N SER A 138 14.28 -28.04 -7.51
CA SER A 138 14.43 -27.07 -6.42
C SER A 138 14.84 -25.72 -6.98
N ARG A 139 14.19 -24.64 -6.55
CA ARG A 139 14.47 -23.29 -7.05
C ARG A 139 14.20 -22.25 -5.99
N GLN A 140 15.10 -21.28 -5.88
CA GLN A 140 14.81 -20.03 -5.17
C GLN A 140 13.74 -19.26 -5.95
N LEU A 141 12.52 -19.20 -5.42
CA LEU A 141 11.49 -18.36 -5.97
C LEU A 141 11.70 -16.95 -5.45
N PHE A 142 11.76 -16.00 -6.37
CA PHE A 142 11.85 -14.57 -6.10
C PHE A 142 13.06 -14.12 -5.27
N PRO A 143 14.23 -13.98 -5.92
CA PRO A 143 15.36 -13.28 -5.33
C PRO A 143 14.97 -11.89 -4.84
N TYR A 144 15.62 -11.42 -3.76
CA TYR A 144 15.37 -10.09 -3.17
C TYR A 144 15.41 -8.96 -4.21
N GLU A 145 16.36 -9.00 -5.14
CA GLU A 145 16.47 -8.01 -6.22
C GLU A 145 15.18 -7.90 -7.05
N TYR A 146 14.54 -9.03 -7.35
CA TYR A 146 13.29 -9.05 -8.10
C TYR A 146 12.14 -8.46 -7.26
N LEU A 147 12.01 -8.88 -5.99
CA LEU A 147 10.91 -8.44 -5.13
C LEU A 147 10.99 -6.96 -4.78
N PHE A 148 12.18 -6.43 -4.52
CA PHE A 148 12.39 -5.00 -4.24
C PHE A 148 12.15 -4.11 -5.46
N ARG A 149 12.08 -4.69 -6.66
CA ARG A 149 11.64 -4.00 -7.88
C ARG A 149 10.13 -4.09 -8.11
N CYS A 150 9.38 -4.80 -7.25
CA CYS A 150 7.96 -5.01 -7.42
C CYS A 150 7.12 -3.97 -6.67
N VAL A 151 6.49 -4.32 -5.55
CA VAL A 151 5.58 -3.44 -4.83
C VAL A 151 6.36 -2.73 -3.72
N ASN A 152 6.40 -1.40 -3.79
CA ASN A 152 7.11 -0.56 -2.85
C ASN A 152 6.20 0.55 -2.32
N THR A 153 6.45 0.97 -1.08
CA THR A 153 5.91 2.21 -0.53
C THR A 153 6.91 3.33 -0.79
N HIS A 154 6.45 4.37 -1.48
CA HIS A 154 7.23 5.58 -1.73
C HIS A 154 6.74 6.69 -0.79
N ILE A 155 7.67 7.41 -0.17
CA ILE A 155 7.38 8.45 0.81
C ILE A 155 7.74 9.84 0.28
N LEU A 156 7.05 10.86 0.81
CA LEU A 156 7.37 12.27 0.62
C LEU A 156 7.90 12.82 1.95
N THR A 157 9.17 13.17 1.98
CA THR A 157 9.79 13.79 3.15
C THR A 157 9.77 15.30 3.04
N ALA A 158 9.65 15.99 4.17
CA ALA A 158 9.66 17.46 4.22
C ALA A 158 11.02 18.05 3.77
N ARG A 159 12.10 17.28 3.92
CA ARG A 159 13.48 17.64 3.55
C ARG A 159 14.17 16.45 2.87
N PRO A 160 15.19 16.69 2.04
CA PRO A 160 16.01 15.62 1.49
C PRO A 160 16.65 14.76 2.59
N LEU A 161 16.77 13.47 2.31
CA LEU A 161 17.56 12.56 3.13
C LEU A 161 19.06 12.84 2.92
N ASN A 162 19.87 12.65 3.95
CA ASN A 162 21.31 12.92 3.92
C ASN A 162 22.19 11.74 4.34
N GLY A 163 21.59 10.58 4.65
CA GLY A 163 22.28 9.36 5.08
C GLY A 163 22.61 9.32 6.57
N GLN A 164 22.29 10.36 7.35
CA GLN A 164 22.52 10.39 8.79
C GLN A 164 21.27 9.90 9.53
N LEU A 165 21.40 8.85 10.33
CA LEU A 165 20.28 8.21 11.02
C LEU A 165 19.42 9.20 11.82
N GLU A 166 20.06 10.06 12.63
CA GLU A 166 19.38 11.05 13.48
C GLU A 166 18.54 12.07 12.69
N HIS A 167 18.93 12.35 11.45
CA HIS A 167 18.19 13.26 10.56
C HIS A 167 17.13 12.51 9.73
N ASP A 168 17.51 11.37 9.15
CA ASP A 168 16.67 10.63 8.19
C ASP A 168 15.56 9.82 8.86
N LYS A 169 15.82 9.18 10.00
CA LYS A 169 14.85 8.37 10.74
C LYS A 169 13.56 9.13 11.05
N PRO A 170 13.58 10.33 11.68
CA PRO A 170 12.35 11.07 11.93
C PRO A 170 11.65 11.56 10.65
N LEU A 171 12.39 11.80 9.56
CA LEU A 171 11.78 12.16 8.27
C LEU A 171 11.03 10.98 7.64
N VAL A 172 11.65 9.80 7.63
CA VAL A 172 11.05 8.57 7.08
C VAL A 172 9.83 8.17 7.88
N TYR A 173 9.97 8.07 9.20
CA TYR A 173 8.89 7.66 10.09
C TYR A 173 7.78 8.72 10.19
N GLY A 174 8.13 10.01 10.18
CA GLY A 174 7.16 11.10 10.11
C GLY A 174 6.31 11.03 8.84
N ALA A 175 6.94 10.81 7.68
CA ALA A 175 6.23 10.69 6.40
C ALA A 175 5.28 9.48 6.38
N LEU A 176 5.74 8.31 6.85
CA LEU A 176 4.88 7.13 6.95
C LEU A 176 3.70 7.38 7.89
N ARG A 177 3.97 7.85 9.12
CA ARG A 177 2.95 8.13 10.13
C ARG A 177 1.91 9.15 9.64
N ALA A 178 2.33 10.19 8.93
CA ALA A 178 1.44 11.19 8.37
C ALA A 178 0.69 10.71 7.11
N GLY A 179 1.01 9.54 6.57
CA GLY A 179 0.44 9.04 5.33
C GLY A 179 0.95 9.79 4.09
N HIS A 180 2.09 10.46 4.18
CA HIS A 180 2.76 11.15 3.07
C HIS A 180 3.42 10.16 2.13
N ALA A 181 2.63 9.28 1.52
CA ALA A 181 3.12 8.13 0.77
C ALA A 181 2.15 7.65 -0.33
N TRP A 182 2.68 6.84 -1.24
CA TRP A 182 1.90 6.04 -2.18
C TRP A 182 2.48 4.64 -2.32
N VAL A 183 1.62 3.70 -2.71
CA VAL A 183 2.02 2.34 -3.09
C VAL A 183 2.26 2.30 -4.59
N GLY A 184 3.45 1.87 -5.00
CA GLY A 184 3.86 1.75 -6.39
C GLY A 184 4.18 0.31 -6.76
N TYR A 185 3.74 -0.14 -7.94
CA TYR A 185 4.26 -1.34 -8.58
C TYR A 185 5.32 -0.93 -9.59
N ASP A 186 6.59 -0.97 -9.19
CA ASP A 186 7.70 -0.41 -9.95
C ASP A 186 8.24 -1.34 -11.05
N LEU A 187 7.87 -2.63 -11.01
CA LEU A 187 8.39 -3.63 -11.97
C LEU A 187 7.97 -3.30 -13.41
N PRO A 188 6.71 -2.93 -13.70
CA PRO A 188 6.32 -2.51 -15.05
C PRO A 188 6.98 -1.19 -15.49
N ALA A 189 7.07 -0.22 -14.58
CA ALA A 189 7.64 1.10 -14.78
C ALA A 189 7.81 1.80 -13.42
N SER A 190 8.88 2.57 -13.25
CA SER A 190 9.11 3.31 -12.01
C SER A 190 7.97 4.29 -11.71
N THR A 191 7.50 4.30 -10.47
CA THR A 191 6.52 5.27 -9.99
C THR A 191 7.15 6.55 -9.42
N ALA A 192 8.49 6.62 -9.39
CA ALA A 192 9.22 7.81 -8.96
C ALA A 192 8.84 9.01 -9.84
N GLY A 193 8.58 10.16 -9.19
CA GLY A 193 8.08 11.36 -9.86
C GLY A 193 6.55 11.48 -9.87
N PHE A 194 5.80 10.51 -9.34
CA PHE A 194 4.38 10.69 -9.06
C PHE A 194 4.15 11.88 -8.12
N ARG A 195 3.10 12.66 -8.39
CA ARG A 195 2.64 13.77 -7.54
C ARG A 195 1.12 13.74 -7.46
N PHE A 196 0.61 13.92 -6.26
CA PHE A 196 -0.81 14.18 -6.00
C PHE A 196 -0.89 15.27 -4.94
N ARG A 197 -1.50 16.40 -5.32
CA ARG A 197 -1.62 17.59 -4.48
C ARG A 197 -2.99 18.21 -4.69
N ALA A 198 -3.43 18.95 -3.68
CA ALA A 198 -4.66 19.72 -3.73
C ALA A 198 -4.44 21.13 -3.16
N HIS A 199 -5.25 22.08 -3.61
CA HIS A 199 -5.30 23.41 -3.01
C HIS A 199 -6.71 23.99 -3.05
N SER A 200 -7.01 24.86 -2.10
CA SER A 200 -8.21 25.69 -2.05
C SER A 200 -7.81 27.07 -1.56
N GLY A 201 -7.90 28.08 -2.42
CA GLY A 201 -7.36 29.41 -2.13
C GLY A 201 -5.86 29.33 -1.80
N ALA A 202 -5.47 29.81 -0.63
CA ALA A 202 -4.09 29.74 -0.14
C ALA A 202 -3.73 28.38 0.49
N ASN A 203 -4.72 27.57 0.87
CA ASN A 203 -4.49 26.29 1.55
C ASN A 203 -3.99 25.25 0.56
N ARG A 204 -2.99 24.47 0.95
CA ARG A 204 -2.38 23.39 0.16
C ARG A 204 -2.31 22.13 0.99
N ALA A 205 -2.48 21.00 0.32
CA ALA A 205 -2.40 19.68 0.92
C ALA A 205 -1.71 18.69 -0.03
N LEU A 206 -0.98 17.74 0.53
CA LEU A 206 -0.52 16.54 -0.15
C LEU A 206 -1.15 15.29 0.47
N MET A 207 -0.87 14.13 -0.10
CA MET A 207 -1.39 12.84 0.37
C MET A 207 -1.13 12.67 1.88
N GLY A 208 -2.14 12.33 2.66
CA GLY A 208 -2.09 12.23 4.12
C GLY A 208 -2.63 13.47 4.85
N ASP A 209 -2.62 14.64 4.21
CA ASP A 209 -3.04 15.90 4.82
C ASP A 209 -4.56 16.11 4.78
N GLU A 210 -5.01 17.00 5.66
CA GLU A 210 -6.31 17.65 5.57
C GLU A 210 -6.21 18.95 4.77
N LEU A 211 -7.16 19.16 3.84
CA LEU A 211 -7.34 20.41 3.11
C LEU A 211 -8.62 21.10 3.60
N VAL A 212 -8.44 22.15 4.39
CA VAL A 212 -9.54 23.05 4.77
C VAL A 212 -9.96 23.88 3.56
N ARG A 213 -11.21 23.77 3.14
CA ARG A 213 -11.72 24.56 2.01
C ARG A 213 -11.98 26.02 2.40
N THR A 214 -11.54 26.89 1.51
CA THR A 214 -11.87 28.33 1.46
C THR A 214 -12.60 28.69 0.15
N GLY A 215 -12.91 27.68 -0.66
CA GLY A 215 -13.50 27.77 -1.98
C GLY A 215 -13.51 26.38 -2.63
N ALA A 216 -13.56 26.33 -3.97
CA ALA A 216 -13.43 25.06 -4.69
C ALA A 216 -12.02 24.48 -4.51
N ALA A 217 -11.96 23.17 -4.26
CA ALA A 217 -10.71 22.42 -4.19
C ALA A 217 -10.25 22.07 -5.62
N ILE A 218 -8.97 22.30 -5.89
CA ILE A 218 -8.32 21.98 -7.15
C ILE A 218 -7.30 20.87 -6.90
N PHE A 219 -7.53 19.72 -7.53
CA PHE A 219 -6.65 18.56 -7.50
C PHE A 219 -5.76 18.51 -8.73
N GLU A 220 -4.49 18.20 -8.50
CA GLU A 220 -3.48 18.04 -9.54
C GLU A 220 -2.75 16.71 -9.34
N VAL A 221 -2.80 15.87 -10.37
CA VAL A 221 -2.13 14.57 -10.42
C VAL A 221 -1.13 14.57 -11.56
N GLN A 222 0.09 14.14 -11.28
CA GLN A 222 1.14 13.92 -12.27
C GLN A 222 1.71 12.52 -12.12
N THR A 223 1.89 11.83 -13.24
CA THR A 223 2.44 10.48 -13.32
C THR A 223 3.67 10.47 -14.24
N PRO A 224 4.69 9.65 -13.96
CA PRO A 224 5.94 9.66 -14.74
C PRO A 224 5.75 9.16 -16.18
N HIS A 225 4.79 8.26 -16.39
CA HIS A 225 4.46 7.64 -17.67
C HIS A 225 2.97 7.78 -17.98
N ARG A 226 2.62 7.73 -19.27
CA ARG A 226 1.22 7.81 -19.71
C ARG A 226 0.45 6.59 -19.17
N ALA A 227 -0.63 6.86 -18.45
CA ALA A 227 -1.41 5.83 -17.78
C ALA A 227 -2.91 6.19 -17.72
N ASP A 228 -3.73 5.27 -17.22
CA ASP A 228 -5.13 5.47 -16.87
C ASP A 228 -5.23 5.98 -15.43
N ILE A 229 -5.35 7.31 -15.29
CA ILE A 229 -5.40 8.01 -14.00
C ILE A 229 -6.86 8.14 -13.58
N ARG A 230 -7.15 7.76 -12.34
CA ARG A 230 -8.47 7.89 -11.71
C ARG A 230 -8.35 8.69 -10.43
N LEU A 231 -9.09 9.79 -10.34
CA LEU A 231 -9.35 10.49 -9.09
C LEU A 231 -10.63 9.93 -8.49
N LEU A 232 -10.55 9.46 -7.25
CA LEU A 232 -11.67 8.91 -6.51
C LEU A 232 -12.08 9.86 -5.39
N LEU A 233 -13.39 9.95 -5.15
CA LEU A 233 -14.01 10.61 -4.01
C LEU A 233 -14.81 9.55 -3.24
N ASN A 234 -14.49 9.36 -1.95
CA ASN A 234 -15.17 8.41 -1.06
C ASN A 234 -15.29 6.99 -1.67
N GLY A 235 -14.18 6.51 -2.25
CA GLY A 235 -14.09 5.19 -2.89
C GLY A 235 -14.75 5.06 -4.27
N ARG A 236 -15.35 6.13 -4.81
CA ARG A 236 -15.98 6.14 -6.14
C ARG A 236 -15.16 6.97 -7.13
N VAL A 237 -15.03 6.51 -8.37
CA VAL A 237 -14.32 7.25 -9.42
C VAL A 237 -15.10 8.52 -9.74
N LEU A 238 -14.50 9.68 -9.48
CA LEU A 238 -15.04 10.99 -9.78
C LEU A 238 -14.66 11.44 -11.20
N VAL A 239 -13.37 11.33 -11.53
CA VAL A 239 -12.83 11.69 -12.84
C VAL A 239 -11.78 10.69 -13.28
N ARG A 240 -11.70 10.47 -14.59
CA ARG A 240 -10.78 9.52 -15.21
C ARG A 240 -10.18 10.11 -16.49
N THR A 241 -8.86 10.03 -16.63
CA THR A 241 -8.13 10.52 -17.80
C THR A 241 -7.02 9.55 -18.20
N LYS A 242 -6.82 9.35 -19.52
CA LYS A 242 -5.63 8.67 -20.04
C LYS A 242 -4.58 9.71 -20.40
N GLY A 243 -3.48 9.77 -19.66
CA GLY A 243 -2.47 10.81 -19.85
C GLY A 243 -1.34 10.71 -18.83
N LYS A 244 -0.54 11.78 -18.75
CA LYS A 244 0.44 11.98 -17.66
C LYS A 244 -0.07 12.90 -16.56
N HIS A 245 -1.12 13.67 -16.83
CA HIS A 245 -1.66 14.69 -15.95
C HIS A 245 -3.18 14.56 -15.84
N LEU A 246 -3.72 14.90 -14.67
CA LEU A 246 -5.14 15.10 -14.43
C LEU A 246 -5.28 16.31 -13.52
N LYS A 247 -6.15 17.25 -13.92
CA LYS A 247 -6.56 18.40 -13.12
C LYS A 247 -8.06 18.37 -12.96
N HIS A 248 -8.56 18.57 -11.75
CA HIS A 248 -9.99 18.56 -11.47
C HIS A 248 -10.32 19.56 -10.39
N THR A 249 -11.39 20.35 -10.59
CA THR A 249 -11.89 21.32 -9.63
C THR A 249 -13.26 20.86 -9.15
N THR A 250 -13.48 20.87 -7.84
CA THR A 250 -14.75 20.45 -7.24
C THR A 250 -15.04 21.24 -5.97
N ALA A 251 -16.32 21.40 -5.67
CA ALA A 251 -16.79 21.95 -4.39
C ALA A 251 -17.03 20.85 -3.35
N ASP A 252 -16.95 19.57 -3.71
CA ASP A 252 -17.35 18.47 -2.81
C ASP A 252 -16.30 18.21 -1.72
N ALA A 253 -16.76 18.06 -0.48
CA ALA A 253 -15.94 17.57 0.62
C ALA A 253 -15.80 16.04 0.57
N GLY A 254 -14.80 15.50 1.26
CA GLY A 254 -14.63 14.07 1.44
C GLY A 254 -13.20 13.60 1.23
N VAL A 255 -13.05 12.29 1.07
CA VAL A 255 -11.76 11.63 1.02
C VAL A 255 -11.36 11.38 -0.43
N TYR A 256 -10.30 12.06 -0.88
CA TYR A 256 -9.83 11.99 -2.25
C TYR A 256 -8.59 11.12 -2.37
N ARG A 257 -8.60 10.12 -3.25
CA ARG A 257 -7.42 9.27 -3.53
C ARG A 257 -7.24 9.04 -5.01
N VAL A 258 -6.03 8.69 -5.41
CA VAL A 258 -5.68 8.41 -6.80
C VAL A 258 -5.39 6.92 -6.97
N GLU A 259 -5.99 6.34 -8.01
CA GLU A 259 -5.57 5.06 -8.55
C GLU A 259 -5.07 5.23 -9.98
N VAL A 260 -3.91 4.69 -10.28
CA VAL A 260 -3.33 4.72 -11.62
C VAL A 260 -3.10 3.30 -12.10
N TYR A 261 -3.43 3.07 -13.36
CA TYR A 261 -3.28 1.77 -14.00
C TYR A 261 -2.55 1.93 -15.34
N LEU A 262 -1.68 0.99 -15.66
CA LEU A 262 -1.02 0.93 -16.97
C LEU A 262 -1.21 -0.44 -17.64
N ASN A 263 -0.87 -0.53 -18.91
CA ASN A 263 -0.81 -1.80 -19.62
C ASN A 263 0.59 -2.37 -19.51
N TYR A 264 0.70 -3.60 -19.00
CA TYR A 264 1.96 -4.33 -18.92
C TYR A 264 1.73 -5.81 -19.20
N ARG A 265 2.54 -6.36 -20.11
CA ARG A 265 2.39 -7.72 -20.65
C ARG A 265 0.95 -8.00 -21.09
N LEU A 266 0.41 -7.13 -21.96
CA LEU A 266 -0.92 -7.19 -22.57
C LEU A 266 -2.11 -7.10 -21.61
N ASN A 267 -1.87 -6.81 -20.34
CA ASN A 267 -2.92 -6.74 -19.32
C ASN A 267 -2.87 -5.40 -18.59
N ARG A 268 -4.04 -4.95 -18.13
CA ARG A 268 -4.15 -3.79 -17.25
C ARG A 268 -3.67 -4.17 -15.85
N ARG A 269 -2.72 -3.41 -15.30
CA ARG A 269 -2.15 -3.59 -13.96
C ARG A 269 -2.39 -2.35 -13.12
N GLY A 270 -2.68 -2.55 -11.84
CA GLY A 270 -2.53 -1.51 -10.83
C GLY A 270 -1.08 -1.04 -10.83
N TRP A 271 -0.89 0.27 -10.73
CA TRP A 271 0.43 0.87 -10.84
C TRP A 271 0.75 1.80 -9.68
N ILE A 272 -0.15 2.74 -9.38
CA ILE A 272 0.02 3.68 -8.27
C ILE A 272 -1.30 3.76 -7.49
N PHE A 273 -1.20 3.68 -6.17
CA PHE A 273 -2.30 3.90 -5.24
C PHE A 273 -1.85 4.93 -4.20
N SER A 274 -2.38 6.16 -4.28
CA SER A 274 -1.98 7.23 -3.36
C SER A 274 -2.68 7.10 -2.02
N ASN A 275 -2.04 7.58 -0.95
CA ASN A 275 -2.78 7.94 0.26
C ASN A 275 -3.79 9.07 -0.01
N PRO A 276 -4.83 9.19 0.83
CA PRO A 276 -5.90 10.14 0.61
C PRO A 276 -5.51 11.56 1.00
N ILE A 277 -6.15 12.55 0.37
CA ILE A 277 -6.26 13.93 0.87
C ILE A 277 -7.66 14.06 1.47
N TYR A 278 -7.75 14.53 2.72
CA TYR A 278 -9.02 14.69 3.43
C TYR A 278 -9.51 16.12 3.24
N VAL A 279 -10.57 16.33 2.46
CA VAL A 279 -11.12 17.68 2.24
C VAL A 279 -12.28 17.93 3.18
N THR A 280 -12.17 19.00 3.97
CA THR A 280 -13.19 19.47 4.92
C THR A 280 -13.84 20.78 4.46
#